data_AF-A0A7X3QH98-F1
#
_entry.id   AF-A0A7X3QH98-F1
#
_cell.length_a   1.000
_cell.length_b   1.000
_cell.length_c   1.000
_cell.angle_alpha   90.00
_cell.angle_beta   90.00
_cell.angle_gamma   90.00
#
_symmetry.space_group_name_H-M   'P 1'
#
loop_
_entity.id
_entity.type
_entity.pdbx_description
1 polymer ?
#
loop_
_entity_poly.entity_id
_entity_poly.type
_entity_poly.pdbx_seq_one_letter_code
_entity_poly.pdbx_strand_id
1 'polypeptide(L)'
;VRGVRHEGERLKADSVKVVSPSGSIDRPDARWLLITLHGGRKREIRRMLSVVGRRVVTLRRIRIGPLALGTLGSGEHRELTQEEVEALYGAAKRAERQEGGSMAPASTAEPEPPMKPQPPHPIAIDGPAASGKSTLARALVERFGYVLLDTGLMYRAIALGAQRAGVPAGDADACTELAGSGDLRLAITGSEARVRLLDEDVTDLLRSPEVEGAVSDYAAVAGVRRELVAQQRFFAAMQPSLLVGRDIGSVVLPDAPVKFYLEASEEVRAQRRGAQAAEWGERQTASEAERDISGRDTIDSTRAASPLVVPEGAIVIDTGELDADAMIKVAMEAIEAIEERTT
;
A
#
# COMPACT_ATOMS: atom_id res chain seq x y z
N VAL A 1 26.22 22.30 3.36
CA VAL A 1 26.47 21.16 2.45
C VAL A 1 25.22 20.98 1.61
N ARG A 2 25.22 21.40 0.34
CA ARG A 2 24.05 21.30 -0.55
C ARG A 2 23.90 19.90 -1.18
N GLY A 3 24.75 18.96 -0.77
CA GLY A 3 24.64 17.53 -1.04
C GLY A 3 25.97 16.81 -0.81
N VAL A 4 25.92 15.53 -0.42
CA VAL A 4 27.09 14.64 -0.25
C VAL A 4 26.87 13.34 -1.00
N ARG A 5 27.96 12.64 -1.31
CA ARG A 5 27.89 11.26 -1.79
C ARG A 5 28.14 10.30 -0.62
N HIS A 6 27.28 9.29 -0.48
CA HIS A 6 27.42 8.23 0.50
C HIS A 6 26.97 6.92 -0.14
N GLU A 7 27.83 5.92 -0.17
CA GLU A 7 27.50 4.58 -0.72
C GLU A 7 26.92 4.63 -2.15
N GLY A 8 27.49 5.48 -3.01
CA GLY A 8 27.04 5.65 -4.40
C GLY A 8 25.83 6.59 -4.59
N GLU A 9 25.08 6.88 -3.52
CA GLU A 9 23.91 7.76 -3.54
C GLU A 9 24.29 9.24 -3.32
N ARG A 10 23.56 10.17 -3.96
CA ARG A 10 23.71 11.61 -3.70
C ARG A 10 22.61 12.09 -2.73
N LEU A 11 22.99 12.27 -1.47
CA LEU A 11 22.12 12.83 -0.44
C LEU A 11 22.08 14.36 -0.57
N LYS A 12 20.90 14.98 -0.54
CA LYS A 12 20.74 16.42 -0.76
C LYS A 12 19.81 17.02 0.30
N ALA A 13 20.22 18.16 0.87
CA ALA A 13 19.33 19.00 1.65
C ALA A 13 18.96 20.24 0.85
N ASP A 14 17.70 20.65 0.90
CA ASP A 14 17.22 21.88 0.28
C ASP A 14 17.78 23.10 0.99
N SER A 15 17.86 23.03 2.33
CA SER A 15 18.51 24.05 3.14
C SER A 15 19.14 23.46 4.40
N VAL A 16 20.24 24.08 4.84
CA VAL A 16 20.91 23.80 6.12
C VAL A 16 21.28 25.13 6.75
N LYS A 17 20.83 25.38 7.98
CA LYS A 17 21.16 26.58 8.76
C LYS A 17 21.67 26.17 10.14
N VAL A 18 22.75 26.81 10.60
CA VAL A 18 23.16 26.71 12.01
C VAL A 18 22.22 27.58 12.83
N VAL A 19 21.67 27.04 13.91
CA VAL A 19 20.74 27.76 14.80
C VAL A 19 21.23 27.69 16.24
N SER A 20 20.95 28.75 17.00
CA SER A 20 21.14 28.79 18.45
C SER A 20 19.77 28.55 19.09
N PRO A 21 19.54 27.43 19.80
CA PRO A 21 18.24 27.17 20.41
C PRO A 21 18.00 28.05 21.63
N SER A 22 16.72 28.26 21.93
CA SER A 22 16.23 28.61 23.25
C SER A 22 16.21 27.35 24.13
N GLY A 23 17.36 26.91 24.65
CA GLY A 23 17.47 25.77 25.55
C GLY A 23 18.87 25.20 25.67
N SER A 24 19.28 24.80 26.87
CA SER A 24 20.59 24.22 27.14
C SER A 24 20.67 22.78 26.63
N ILE A 25 21.59 22.49 25.69
CA ILE A 25 22.16 21.14 25.64
C ILE A 25 23.29 21.12 26.66
N ASP A 26 23.32 20.10 27.50
CA ASP A 26 24.42 19.79 28.42
C ASP A 26 25.65 19.21 27.68
N ARG A 27 26.08 19.90 26.62
CA ARG A 27 27.26 19.60 25.77
C ARG A 27 27.76 20.91 25.13
N PRO A 28 28.85 21.53 25.63
CA PRO A 28 29.35 22.82 25.12
C PRO A 28 29.78 22.81 23.64
N ASP A 29 30.14 21.64 23.11
CA ASP A 29 30.63 21.46 21.74
C ASP A 29 29.54 21.14 20.71
N ALA A 30 28.29 20.95 21.15
CA ALA A 30 27.18 20.66 20.24
C ALA A 30 26.69 21.93 19.53
N ARG A 31 26.22 21.78 18.30
CA ARG A 31 25.58 22.83 17.51
C ARG A 31 24.29 22.30 16.91
N TRP A 32 23.25 23.14 16.86
CA TRP A 32 22.00 22.77 16.22
C TRP A 32 22.01 23.14 14.75
N LEU A 33 21.52 22.21 13.94
CA LEU A 33 21.31 22.41 12.51
C LEU A 33 19.82 22.30 12.23
N LEU A 34 19.26 23.33 11.60
CA LEU A 34 17.96 23.25 10.96
C LEU A 34 18.19 22.76 9.52
N ILE A 35 17.66 21.58 9.21
CA ILE A 35 17.80 20.94 7.90
C ILE A 35 16.42 20.77 7.28
N THR A 36 16.26 21.22 6.04
CA THR A 36 15.05 21.01 5.23
C THR A 36 15.37 20.01 4.12
N LEU A 37 14.51 19.01 3.96
CA LEU A 37 14.59 18.00 2.92
C LEU A 37 13.30 18.02 2.11
N HIS A 38 13.42 17.77 0.80
CA HIS A 38 12.28 17.67 -0.11
C HIS A 38 11.48 16.38 0.11
N GLY A 39 12.13 15.37 0.69
CA GLY A 39 11.57 14.13 1.22
C GLY A 39 12.56 13.52 2.21
N GLY A 40 12.09 12.76 3.20
CA GLY A 40 12.97 12.14 4.19
C GLY A 40 13.22 10.66 3.92
N ARG A 41 14.46 10.27 3.62
CA ARG A 41 14.87 8.85 3.55
C ARG A 41 15.35 8.36 4.93
N LYS A 42 15.28 7.05 5.20
CA LYS A 42 15.68 6.47 6.50
C LYS A 42 17.13 6.83 6.81
N ARG A 43 17.35 7.41 7.99
CA ARG A 43 18.66 7.86 8.51
C ARG A 43 19.41 8.86 7.60
N GLU A 44 18.75 9.49 6.62
CA GLU A 44 19.40 10.36 5.64
C GLU A 44 20.23 11.47 6.27
N ILE A 45 19.70 12.18 7.27
CA ILE A 45 20.44 13.23 7.98
C ILE A 45 21.67 12.68 8.71
N ARG A 46 21.56 11.49 9.31
CA ARG A 46 22.68 10.84 10.01
C ARG A 46 23.77 10.40 9.03
N ARG A 47 23.39 9.83 7.89
CA ARG A 47 24.27 9.44 6.78
C ARG A 47 24.95 10.67 6.14
N MET A 48 24.18 11.73 5.92
CA MET A 48 24.67 12.98 5.35
C MET A 48 25.72 13.65 6.24
N LEU A 49 25.47 13.67 7.56
CA LEU A 49 26.37 14.28 8.54
C LEU A 49 27.58 13.42 8.87
N SER A 50 27.47 12.08 8.81
CA SER A 50 28.63 11.20 9.01
C SER A 50 29.68 11.37 7.91
N VAL A 51 29.27 11.58 6.65
CA VAL A 51 30.19 11.87 5.53
C VAL A 51 31.03 13.13 5.77
N VAL A 52 30.48 14.13 6.47
CA VAL A 52 31.21 15.36 6.81
C VAL A 52 31.87 15.31 8.20
N GLY A 53 32.02 14.11 8.76
CA GLY A 53 32.70 13.89 10.04
C GLY A 53 31.93 14.42 11.25
N ARG A 54 30.60 14.58 11.15
CA ARG A 54 29.76 15.09 12.24
C ARG A 54 28.80 14.01 12.73
N ARG A 55 28.86 13.68 14.03
CA ARG A 55 27.95 12.73 14.66
C ARG A 55 26.65 13.42 15.07
N VAL A 56 25.52 12.81 14.72
CA VAL A 56 24.19 13.26 15.16
C VAL A 56 23.90 12.67 16.54
N VAL A 57 23.83 13.52 17.55
CA VAL A 57 23.52 13.13 18.94
C VAL A 57 22.00 13.06 19.16
N THR A 58 21.28 14.03 18.64
CA THR A 58 19.82 14.08 18.68
C THR A 58 19.26 14.54 17.33
N LEU A 59 18.09 14.05 16.99
CA LEU A 59 17.37 14.43 15.78
C LEU A 59 15.89 14.54 16.11
N ARG A 60 15.32 15.74 15.96
CA ARG A 60 13.89 15.99 16.16
C ARG A 60 13.28 16.52 14.88
N ARG A 61 12.18 15.91 14.46
CA ARG A 61 11.34 16.47 13.40
C ARG A 61 10.48 17.57 14.02
N ILE A 62 10.52 18.76 13.43
CA ILE A 62 9.78 19.93 13.95
C ILE A 62 8.65 20.38 13.01
N ARG A 63 8.69 19.95 11.74
CA ARG A 63 7.74 20.32 10.69
C ARG A 63 7.65 19.24 9.61
N ILE A 64 6.46 19.05 9.04
CA ILE A 64 6.20 18.23 7.85
C ILE A 64 5.37 19.06 6.88
N GLY A 65 5.95 19.45 5.74
CA GLY A 65 5.29 20.38 4.82
C GLY A 65 4.82 21.65 5.54
N PRO A 66 3.52 22.01 5.47
CA PRO A 66 2.97 23.17 6.20
C PRO A 66 2.78 22.93 7.71
N LEU A 67 2.79 21.68 8.20
CA LEU A 67 2.44 21.34 9.58
C LEU A 67 3.61 21.54 10.55
N ALA A 68 3.41 22.38 11.56
CA ALA A 68 4.33 22.46 12.70
C ALA A 68 3.96 21.39 13.76
N LEU A 69 4.94 20.58 14.15
CA LEU A 69 4.73 19.53 15.14
C LEU A 69 4.72 20.07 16.59
N GLY A 70 5.17 21.31 16.79
CA GLY A 70 5.12 21.99 18.08
C GLY A 70 5.85 21.20 19.19
N THR A 71 5.15 20.96 20.29
CA THR A 71 5.66 20.23 21.45
C THR A 71 5.43 18.71 21.39
N LEU A 72 4.83 18.19 20.32
CA LEU A 72 4.48 16.78 20.18
C LEU A 72 5.70 15.89 20.42
N GLY A 73 5.54 14.91 21.32
CA GLY A 73 6.55 13.93 21.69
C GLY A 73 6.71 12.84 20.63
N SER A 74 7.77 12.04 20.78
CA SER A 74 7.99 10.88 19.90
C SER A 74 6.95 9.80 20.18
N GLY A 75 6.18 9.38 19.18
CA GLY A 75 5.13 8.35 19.32
C GLY A 75 3.78 8.89 19.79
N GLU A 76 3.68 10.19 20.06
CA GLU A 76 2.41 10.85 20.38
C GLU A 76 1.66 11.27 19.11
N HIS A 77 0.34 11.41 19.24
CA HIS A 77 -0.55 11.86 18.19
C HIS A 77 -1.44 12.99 18.73
N ARG A 78 -1.91 13.85 17.82
CA ARG A 78 -2.90 14.89 18.10
C ARG A 78 -3.81 15.05 16.89
N GLU A 79 -5.02 15.53 17.11
CA GLU A 79 -5.88 15.96 16.01
C GLU A 79 -5.32 17.21 15.33
N LEU A 80 -5.56 17.30 14.03
CA LEU A 80 -5.20 18.45 13.21
C LEU A 80 -6.32 19.50 13.29
N THR A 81 -5.95 20.77 13.29
CA THR A 81 -6.96 21.83 13.15
C THR A 81 -7.45 21.91 11.70
N GLN A 82 -8.64 22.48 11.50
CA GLN A 82 -9.19 22.69 10.16
C GLN A 82 -8.24 23.50 9.25
N GLU A 83 -7.60 24.53 9.80
CA GLU A 83 -6.60 25.34 9.09
C GLU A 83 -5.37 24.51 8.65
N GLU A 84 -4.92 23.59 9.50
CA GLU A 84 -3.80 22.69 9.20
C GLU A 84 -4.15 21.69 8.10
N VAL A 85 -5.38 21.16 8.12
CA VAL A 85 -5.93 20.28 7.09
C VAL A 85 -6.00 21.01 5.74
N GLU A 86 -6.53 22.23 5.71
CA GLU A 86 -6.60 23.05 4.50
C GLU A 86 -5.21 23.40 3.96
N ALA A 87 -4.26 23.71 4.83
CA ALA A 87 -2.88 23.99 4.44
C ALA A 87 -2.20 22.77 3.79
N LEU A 88 -2.46 21.55 4.31
CA LEU A 88 -1.99 20.29 3.73
C LEU A 88 -2.55 20.04 2.34
N TYR A 89 -3.87 20.12 2.18
CA TYR A 89 -4.51 19.95 0.86
C TYR A 89 -4.01 20.98 -0.15
N GLY A 90 -3.84 22.23 0.28
CA GLY A 90 -3.27 23.28 -0.55
C GLY A 90 -1.82 23.00 -0.97
N ALA A 91 -1.02 22.40 -0.08
CA ALA A 91 0.36 22.03 -0.39
C ALA A 91 0.44 20.85 -1.37
N ALA A 92 -0.41 19.84 -1.22
CA ALA A 92 -0.49 18.68 -2.13
C ALA A 92 -0.83 19.12 -3.56
N LYS A 93 -1.88 19.95 -3.73
CA LYS A 93 -2.29 20.49 -5.05
C LYS A 93 -1.19 21.33 -5.72
N ARG A 94 -0.34 22.01 -4.96
CA ARG A 94 0.80 22.78 -5.50
C ARG A 94 1.94 21.87 -5.96
N ALA A 95 2.19 20.77 -5.25
CA ALA A 95 3.19 19.78 -5.63
C ALA A 95 2.80 19.09 -6.95
N GLU A 96 1.54 18.67 -7.09
CA GLU A 96 1.00 18.09 -8.33
C GLU A 96 1.17 19.01 -9.55
N ARG A 97 0.91 20.32 -9.38
CA ARG A 97 1.10 21.32 -10.44
C ARG A 97 2.56 21.56 -10.81
N GLN A 98 3.50 21.33 -9.91
CA GLN A 98 4.93 21.51 -10.17
C GLN A 98 5.58 20.28 -10.84
N GLU A 99 5.00 19.09 -10.67
CA GLU A 99 5.48 17.85 -11.30
C GLU A 99 4.85 17.60 -12.69
N GLY A 100 3.72 18.23 -13.02
CA GLY A 100 2.97 18.07 -14.28
C GLY A 100 3.53 18.77 -15.53
N GLY A 101 4.83 18.66 -15.79
CA GLY A 101 5.44 19.14 -17.05
C GLY A 101 5.33 18.13 -18.20
N SER A 102 4.48 18.44 -19.19
CA SER A 102 4.28 17.77 -20.49
C SER A 102 3.49 16.45 -20.46
N MET A 103 2.19 16.55 -20.73
CA MET A 103 1.36 15.41 -21.16
C MET A 103 0.87 15.69 -22.59
N ALA A 104 1.30 14.88 -23.55
CA ALA A 104 0.76 14.85 -24.90
C ALA A 104 -0.68 14.31 -24.87
N PRO A 105 -1.58 14.72 -25.78
CA PRO A 105 -2.98 14.34 -25.68
C PRO A 105 -3.17 12.86 -26.02
N ALA A 106 -3.94 12.18 -25.17
CA ALA A 106 -4.37 10.81 -25.35
C ALA A 106 -5.37 10.69 -26.50
N SER A 107 -5.26 9.56 -27.19
CA SER A 107 -6.08 9.08 -28.30
C SER A 107 -7.58 9.11 -27.99
N THR A 108 -8.36 9.42 -29.02
CA THR A 108 -9.83 9.37 -29.05
C THR A 108 -10.35 7.96 -28.74
N ALA A 109 -10.95 7.79 -27.57
CA ALA A 109 -11.86 6.69 -27.26
C ALA A 109 -13.27 7.27 -27.00
N GLU A 110 -14.30 6.50 -27.35
CA GLU A 110 -15.72 6.85 -27.26
C GLU A 110 -16.14 7.28 -25.85
N PRO A 111 -17.20 8.10 -25.68
CA PRO A 111 -17.55 8.66 -24.38
C PRO A 111 -18.01 7.56 -23.42
N GLU A 112 -17.21 7.31 -22.39
CA GLU A 112 -17.57 6.44 -21.27
C GLU A 112 -18.82 6.98 -20.56
N PRO A 113 -19.71 6.09 -20.08
CA PRO A 113 -20.90 6.50 -19.33
C PRO A 113 -20.51 7.31 -18.08
N PRO A 114 -21.34 8.27 -17.65
CA PRO A 114 -20.99 9.19 -16.56
C PRO A 114 -20.73 8.42 -15.25
N MET A 115 -19.60 8.71 -14.61
CA MET A 115 -19.22 8.16 -13.31
C MET A 115 -20.28 8.48 -12.24
N LYS A 116 -20.61 7.51 -11.38
CA LYS A 116 -21.46 7.75 -10.21
C LYS A 116 -20.65 8.47 -9.12
N PRO A 117 -21.29 9.27 -8.25
CA PRO A 117 -20.59 9.86 -7.11
C PRO A 117 -19.96 8.76 -6.25
N GLN A 118 -18.68 8.94 -5.92
CA GLN A 118 -17.92 8.00 -5.12
C GLN A 118 -18.45 8.00 -3.68
N PRO A 119 -18.74 6.82 -3.10
CA PRO A 119 -19.00 6.74 -1.67
C PRO A 119 -17.80 7.27 -0.86
N PRO A 120 -18.02 7.97 0.27
CA PRO A 120 -16.93 8.61 1.00
C PRO A 120 -16.13 7.64 1.89
N HIS A 121 -16.33 6.33 1.75
CA HIS A 121 -15.78 5.28 2.60
C HIS A 121 -14.90 4.32 1.80
N PRO A 122 -13.93 3.64 2.44
CA PRO A 122 -13.22 2.55 1.78
C PRO A 122 -14.10 1.30 1.64
N ILE A 123 -13.91 0.57 0.53
CA ILE A 123 -14.56 -0.73 0.27
C ILE A 123 -13.53 -1.86 0.41
N ALA A 124 -13.90 -2.90 1.16
CA ALA A 124 -13.07 -4.09 1.31
C ALA A 124 -13.54 -5.23 0.40
N ILE A 125 -12.61 -5.89 -0.30
CA ILE A 125 -12.89 -7.10 -1.09
C ILE A 125 -11.93 -8.23 -0.69
N ASP A 126 -12.49 -9.28 -0.10
CA ASP A 126 -11.80 -10.49 0.35
C ASP A 126 -12.23 -11.73 -0.41
N GLY A 127 -11.51 -12.83 -0.19
CA GLY A 127 -11.78 -14.13 -0.81
C GLY A 127 -10.49 -14.86 -1.24
N PRO A 128 -10.56 -16.17 -1.49
CA PRO A 128 -9.40 -17.01 -1.81
C PRO A 128 -8.78 -16.68 -3.17
N ALA A 129 -7.63 -17.30 -3.49
CA ALA A 129 -6.99 -17.08 -4.79
C ALA A 129 -7.95 -17.43 -5.96
N ALA A 130 -7.87 -16.65 -7.05
CA ALA A 130 -8.69 -16.82 -8.26
C ALA A 130 -10.24 -16.73 -8.07
N SER A 131 -10.73 -16.12 -6.99
CA SER A 131 -12.17 -15.90 -6.76
C SER A 131 -12.81 -14.71 -7.51
N GLY A 132 -12.07 -13.99 -8.35
CA GLY A 132 -12.62 -12.87 -9.15
C GLY A 132 -12.50 -11.47 -8.55
N LYS A 133 -11.84 -11.31 -7.40
CA LYS A 133 -11.68 -10.01 -6.69
C LYS A 133 -11.12 -8.88 -7.57
N SER A 134 -10.05 -9.13 -8.32
CA SER A 134 -9.44 -8.11 -9.17
C SER A 134 -10.38 -7.65 -10.28
N THR A 135 -11.24 -8.54 -10.78
CA THR A 135 -12.27 -8.21 -11.78
C THR A 135 -13.32 -7.29 -11.17
N LEU A 136 -13.88 -7.66 -10.01
CA LEU A 136 -14.86 -6.82 -9.32
C LEU A 136 -14.27 -5.45 -8.95
N ALA A 137 -13.04 -5.44 -8.42
CA ALA A 137 -12.33 -4.24 -8.04
C ALA A 137 -12.18 -3.24 -9.19
N ARG A 138 -11.73 -3.70 -10.36
CA ARG A 138 -11.56 -2.85 -11.55
C ARG A 138 -12.89 -2.28 -12.03
N ALA A 139 -13.93 -3.10 -12.06
CA ALA A 139 -15.27 -2.62 -12.43
C ALA A 139 -15.77 -1.54 -11.47
N LEU A 140 -15.59 -1.70 -10.17
CA LEU A 140 -15.97 -0.70 -9.17
C LEU A 140 -15.13 0.59 -9.27
N VAL A 141 -13.84 0.47 -9.62
CA VAL A 141 -12.96 1.61 -9.91
C VAL A 141 -13.48 2.41 -11.11
N GLU A 142 -13.83 1.74 -12.21
CA GLU A 142 -14.37 2.39 -13.42
C GLU A 142 -15.70 3.10 -13.13
N ARG A 143 -16.54 2.52 -12.26
CA ARG A 143 -17.88 3.08 -11.95
C ARG A 143 -17.87 4.25 -10.97
N PHE A 144 -17.01 4.19 -9.95
CA PHE A 144 -17.02 5.14 -8.84
C PHE A 144 -15.76 6.00 -8.73
N GLY A 145 -14.69 5.72 -9.49
CA GLY A 145 -13.45 6.48 -9.43
C GLY A 145 -12.57 6.19 -8.21
N TYR A 146 -12.71 5.01 -7.59
CA TYR A 146 -11.86 4.61 -6.47
C TYR A 146 -10.39 4.51 -6.86
N VAL A 147 -9.51 4.82 -5.90
CA VAL A 147 -8.11 4.35 -5.99
C VAL A 147 -8.07 2.91 -5.48
N LEU A 148 -7.60 2.01 -6.32
CA LEU A 148 -7.41 0.59 -6.03
C LEU A 148 -6.06 0.34 -5.34
N LEU A 149 -6.11 -0.31 -4.18
CA LEU A 149 -4.96 -0.94 -3.55
C LEU A 149 -5.12 -2.46 -3.56
N ASP A 150 -4.39 -3.13 -4.46
CA ASP A 150 -4.14 -4.56 -4.39
C ASP A 150 -3.08 -4.82 -3.33
N THR A 151 -3.51 -5.18 -2.11
CA THR A 151 -2.59 -5.43 -0.99
C THR A 151 -1.68 -6.62 -1.24
N GLY A 152 -2.07 -7.53 -2.14
CA GLY A 152 -1.23 -8.66 -2.55
C GLY A 152 0.09 -8.19 -3.15
N LEU A 153 0.09 -7.08 -3.90
CA LEU A 153 1.31 -6.49 -4.43
C LEU A 153 2.25 -6.02 -3.31
N MET A 154 1.74 -5.53 -2.18
CA MET A 154 2.59 -5.13 -1.05
C MET A 154 3.33 -6.33 -0.47
N TYR A 155 2.63 -7.44 -0.22
CA TYR A 155 3.27 -8.67 0.28
C TYR A 155 4.27 -9.24 -0.72
N ARG A 156 3.96 -9.20 -2.01
CA ARG A 156 4.88 -9.63 -3.07
C ARG A 156 6.12 -8.76 -3.16
N ALA A 157 6.01 -7.46 -2.92
CA ALA A 157 7.17 -6.58 -2.87
C ALA A 157 8.08 -6.87 -1.67
N ILE A 158 7.51 -7.30 -0.53
CA ILE A 158 8.30 -7.81 0.59
C ILE A 158 9.02 -9.11 0.20
N ALA A 159 8.33 -10.05 -0.43
CA ALA A 159 8.93 -11.30 -0.89
C ALA A 159 10.09 -11.05 -1.88
N LEU A 160 9.87 -10.18 -2.88
CA LEU A 160 10.89 -9.78 -3.84
C LEU A 160 12.09 -9.09 -3.15
N GLY A 161 11.81 -8.17 -2.22
CA GLY A 161 12.85 -7.48 -1.46
C GLY A 161 13.70 -8.44 -0.62
N ALA A 162 13.04 -9.39 0.06
CA ALA A 162 13.71 -10.42 0.85
C ALA A 162 14.56 -11.35 -0.03
N GLN A 163 14.03 -11.80 -1.18
CA GLN A 163 14.78 -12.58 -2.16
C GLN A 163 16.02 -11.85 -2.67
N ARG A 164 15.89 -10.57 -3.05
CA ARG A 164 17.02 -9.73 -3.50
C ARG A 164 18.07 -9.52 -2.40
N ALA A 165 17.65 -9.49 -1.13
CA ALA A 165 18.53 -9.35 0.03
C ALA A 165 19.08 -10.69 0.56
N GLY A 166 18.65 -11.83 0.03
CA GLY A 166 19.02 -13.15 0.54
C GLY A 166 18.44 -13.47 1.92
N VAL A 167 17.33 -12.84 2.30
CA VAL A 167 16.65 -13.05 3.59
C VAL A 167 15.61 -14.18 3.43
N PRO A 168 15.75 -15.31 4.14
CA PRO A 168 14.76 -16.39 4.08
C PRO A 168 13.50 -16.04 4.89
N ALA A 169 12.33 -16.54 4.47
CA ALA A 169 11.06 -16.33 5.19
C ALA A 169 11.05 -16.85 6.64
N GLY A 170 11.92 -17.82 6.94
CA GLY A 170 12.11 -18.33 8.31
C GLY A 170 12.81 -17.36 9.26
N ASP A 171 13.46 -16.31 8.75
CA ASP A 171 14.03 -15.23 9.55
C ASP A 171 12.98 -14.13 9.77
N ALA A 172 12.10 -14.37 10.75
CA ALA A 172 10.97 -13.50 11.03
C ALA A 172 11.39 -12.06 11.40
N ASP A 173 12.50 -11.90 12.11
CA ASP A 173 12.99 -10.58 12.54
C ASP A 173 13.53 -9.79 11.35
N ALA A 174 14.33 -10.41 10.48
CA ALA A 174 14.83 -9.76 9.27
C ALA A 174 13.70 -9.42 8.29
N CYS A 175 12.72 -10.30 8.12
CA CYS A 175 11.52 -10.03 7.30
C CYS A 175 10.72 -8.84 7.85
N THR A 176 10.56 -8.77 9.17
CA THR A 176 9.87 -7.67 9.84
C THR A 176 10.62 -6.35 9.67
N GLU A 177 11.95 -6.36 9.82
CA GLU A 177 12.76 -5.16 9.59
C GLU A 177 12.65 -4.68 8.13
N LEU A 178 12.62 -5.60 7.17
CA LEU A 178 12.44 -5.27 5.76
C LEU A 178 11.07 -4.65 5.49
N ALA A 179 10.00 -5.19 6.08
CA ALA A 179 8.66 -4.60 5.96
C ALA A 179 8.54 -3.22 6.62
N GLY A 180 9.22 -3.02 7.76
CA GLY A 180 9.25 -1.76 8.49
C GLY A 180 10.32 -0.75 8.03
N SER A 181 11.13 -1.08 7.02
CA SER A 181 12.26 -0.23 6.61
C SER A 181 11.81 1.09 5.97
N GLY A 182 10.60 1.12 5.41
CA GLY A 182 10.07 2.23 4.61
C GLY A 182 10.59 2.25 3.17
N ASP A 183 11.23 1.17 2.73
CA ASP A 183 11.70 1.00 1.35
C ASP A 183 10.55 0.60 0.43
N LEU A 184 9.49 -0.02 0.95
CA LEU A 184 8.24 -0.20 0.24
C LEU A 184 7.44 1.11 0.28
N ARG A 185 7.07 1.61 -0.90
CA ARG A 185 6.24 2.82 -1.05
C ARG A 185 5.12 2.59 -2.04
N LEU A 186 3.99 3.22 -1.78
CA LEU A 186 2.86 3.28 -2.71
C LEU A 186 2.90 4.61 -3.47
N ALA A 187 2.77 4.55 -4.79
CA ALA A 187 2.62 5.70 -5.67
C ALA A 187 1.30 5.57 -6.43
N ILE A 188 0.43 6.57 -6.33
CA ILE A 188 -0.86 6.55 -7.05
C ILE A 188 -0.61 6.96 -8.49
N THR A 189 -1.07 6.16 -9.45
CA THR A 189 -1.01 6.47 -10.89
C THR A 189 -2.37 6.21 -11.49
N GLY A 190 -3.08 7.29 -11.84
CA GLY A 190 -4.49 7.20 -12.22
C GLY A 190 -5.33 6.67 -11.05
N SER A 191 -6.05 5.58 -11.28
CA SER A 191 -6.91 4.92 -10.28
C SER A 191 -6.26 3.70 -9.61
N GLU A 192 -4.97 3.45 -9.80
CA GLU A 192 -4.27 2.32 -9.18
C GLU A 192 -3.09 2.76 -8.31
N ALA A 193 -2.89 2.07 -7.19
CA ALA A 193 -1.68 2.16 -6.39
C ALA A 193 -0.59 1.25 -6.98
N ARG A 194 0.51 1.86 -7.42
CA ARG A 194 1.74 1.19 -7.86
C ARG A 194 2.71 1.03 -6.71
N VAL A 195 3.48 -0.06 -6.74
CA VAL A 195 4.41 -0.43 -5.66
C VAL A 195 5.85 -0.14 -6.08
N ARG A 196 6.53 0.66 -5.26
CA ARG A 196 7.94 0.95 -5.41
C ARG A 196 8.73 0.29 -4.29
N LEU A 197 9.83 -0.34 -4.65
CA LEU A 197 10.82 -0.85 -3.72
C LEU A 197 12.08 0.00 -3.86
N LEU A 198 12.46 0.68 -2.78
CA LEU A 198 13.44 1.76 -2.79
C LEU A 198 13.02 2.87 -3.78
N ASP A 199 13.79 3.07 -4.84
CA ASP A 199 13.53 4.06 -5.90
C ASP A 199 13.05 3.38 -7.21
N GLU A 200 12.87 2.05 -7.25
CA GLU A 200 12.43 1.28 -8.42
C GLU A 200 10.92 1.04 -8.38
N ASP A 201 10.20 1.29 -9.49
CA ASP A 201 8.85 0.76 -9.66
C ASP A 201 8.96 -0.72 -10.02
N VAL A 202 8.49 -1.58 -9.11
CA VAL A 202 8.56 -3.03 -9.26
C VAL A 202 7.21 -3.63 -9.62
N THR A 203 6.15 -2.83 -9.75
CA THR A 203 4.75 -3.27 -9.86
C THR A 203 4.56 -4.42 -10.86
N ASP A 204 5.17 -4.31 -12.03
CA ASP A 204 5.03 -5.28 -13.11
C ASP A 204 5.84 -6.57 -12.86
N LEU A 205 6.92 -6.49 -12.07
CA LEU A 205 7.72 -7.64 -11.64
C LEU A 205 7.03 -8.47 -10.56
N LEU A 206 6.12 -7.87 -9.79
CA LEU A 206 5.47 -8.52 -8.65
C LEU A 206 4.54 -9.67 -9.05
N ARG A 207 4.23 -9.84 -10.34
CA ARG A 207 3.43 -10.96 -10.83
C ARG A 207 4.26 -12.09 -11.43
N SER A 208 5.59 -12.01 -11.36
CA SER A 208 6.44 -13.10 -11.83
C SER A 208 6.20 -14.38 -11.00
N PRO A 209 6.28 -15.56 -11.62
CA PRO A 209 6.07 -16.83 -10.93
C PRO A 209 7.03 -17.03 -9.74
N GLU A 210 8.26 -16.51 -9.81
CA GLU A 210 9.24 -16.60 -8.72
C GLU A 210 8.81 -15.82 -7.46
N VAL A 211 8.18 -14.66 -7.64
CA VAL A 211 7.65 -13.84 -6.53
C VAL A 211 6.34 -14.42 -6.03
N GLU A 212 5.47 -14.85 -6.96
CA GLU A 212 4.20 -15.50 -6.65
C GLU A 212 4.36 -16.75 -5.79
N GLY A 213 5.33 -17.61 -6.12
CA GLY A 213 5.55 -18.86 -5.40
C GLY A 213 6.04 -18.68 -3.96
N ALA A 214 6.69 -17.54 -3.66
CA ALA A 214 7.27 -17.28 -2.35
C ALA A 214 6.41 -16.40 -1.43
N VAL A 215 5.40 -15.69 -1.97
CA VAL A 215 4.67 -14.66 -1.22
C VAL A 215 3.97 -15.20 0.04
N SER A 216 3.42 -16.42 -0.02
CA SER A 216 2.67 -17.01 1.09
C SER A 216 3.54 -17.18 2.34
N ASP A 217 4.81 -17.56 2.17
CA ASP A 217 5.74 -17.78 3.28
C ASP A 217 6.03 -16.45 4.02
N TYR A 218 6.28 -15.37 3.27
CA TYR A 218 6.52 -14.05 3.86
C TYR A 218 5.23 -13.44 4.44
N ALA A 219 4.09 -13.66 3.80
CA ALA A 219 2.80 -13.19 4.28
C ALA A 219 2.36 -13.89 5.58
N ALA A 220 2.87 -15.10 5.87
CA ALA A 220 2.63 -15.79 7.13
C ALA A 220 3.41 -15.19 8.32
N VAL A 221 4.46 -14.38 8.07
CA VAL A 221 5.27 -13.77 9.13
C VAL A 221 4.49 -12.65 9.84
N ALA A 222 4.17 -12.86 11.11
CA ALA A 222 3.32 -11.95 11.89
C ALA A 222 3.83 -10.50 11.93
N GLY A 223 5.15 -10.29 12.01
CA GLY A 223 5.73 -8.95 12.01
C GLY A 223 5.59 -8.24 10.66
N VAL A 224 5.78 -8.93 9.53
CA VAL A 224 5.51 -8.39 8.18
C VAL A 224 4.06 -7.92 8.08
N ARG A 225 3.12 -8.76 8.52
CA ARG A 225 1.70 -8.43 8.50
C ARG A 225 1.37 -7.18 9.30
N ARG A 226 1.89 -7.09 10.53
CA ARG A 226 1.67 -5.92 11.39
C ARG A 226 2.11 -4.63 10.70
N GLU A 227 3.29 -4.62 10.07
CA GLU A 227 3.80 -3.44 9.37
C GLU A 227 2.96 -3.10 8.13
N LEU A 228 2.61 -4.09 7.30
CA LEU A 228 1.85 -3.84 6.08
C LEU A 228 0.39 -3.46 6.35
N VAL A 229 -0.27 -4.08 7.34
CA VAL A 229 -1.63 -3.71 7.76
C VAL A 229 -1.68 -2.25 8.23
N ALA A 230 -0.66 -1.79 8.97
CA ALA A 230 -0.57 -0.39 9.37
C ALA A 230 -0.48 0.55 8.15
N GLN A 231 0.30 0.19 7.13
CA GLN A 231 0.39 0.95 5.88
C GLN A 231 -0.92 0.94 5.07
N GLN A 232 -1.61 -0.20 5.02
CA GLN A 232 -2.90 -0.34 4.33
C GLN A 232 -3.99 0.52 4.99
N ARG A 233 -4.06 0.51 6.33
CA ARG A 233 -4.97 1.38 7.09
C ARG A 233 -4.65 2.86 6.87
N PHE A 234 -3.37 3.21 6.88
CA PHE A 234 -2.95 4.58 6.59
C PHE A 234 -3.40 5.00 5.18
N PHE A 235 -3.22 4.14 4.17
CA PHE A 235 -3.70 4.40 2.81
C PHE A 235 -5.22 4.60 2.75
N ALA A 236 -5.99 3.73 3.41
CA ALA A 236 -7.44 3.80 3.43
C ALA A 236 -7.99 5.04 4.15
N ALA A 237 -7.27 5.57 5.14
CA ALA A 237 -7.64 6.79 5.86
C ALA A 237 -7.39 8.08 5.07
N MET A 238 -6.52 8.04 4.05
CA MET A 238 -6.14 9.24 3.30
C MET A 238 -7.15 9.61 2.20
N GLN A 239 -7.91 8.64 1.70
CA GLN A 239 -8.87 8.82 0.61
C GLN A 239 -9.83 7.63 0.53
N PRO A 240 -11.05 7.83 -0.01
CA PRO A 240 -11.91 6.71 -0.35
C PRO A 240 -11.19 5.81 -1.36
N SER A 241 -11.06 4.55 -1.01
CA SER A 241 -10.23 3.59 -1.72
C SER A 241 -10.85 2.20 -1.71
N LEU A 242 -10.52 1.41 -2.72
CA LEU A 242 -10.93 0.02 -2.79
C LEU A 242 -9.71 -0.84 -2.43
N LEU A 243 -9.82 -1.63 -1.37
CA LEU A 243 -8.74 -2.50 -0.91
C LEU A 243 -9.09 -3.95 -1.23
N VAL A 244 -8.17 -4.64 -1.91
CA VAL A 244 -8.33 -6.06 -2.28
C VAL A 244 -7.31 -6.91 -1.55
N GLY A 245 -7.74 -8.02 -0.96
CA GLY A 245 -6.85 -8.92 -0.24
C GLY A 245 -7.49 -10.24 0.21
N ARG A 246 -7.11 -10.65 1.42
CA ARG A 246 -7.55 -11.89 2.10
C ARG A 246 -8.20 -11.64 3.46
N ASP A 247 -7.84 -10.53 4.10
CA ASP A 247 -8.27 -10.15 5.46
C ASP A 247 -8.54 -8.64 5.56
N ILE A 248 -8.95 -8.02 4.45
CA ILE A 248 -9.21 -6.58 4.40
C ILE A 248 -10.37 -6.25 5.32
N GLY A 249 -11.54 -6.82 5.12
CA GLY A 249 -12.74 -6.56 5.89
C GLY A 249 -12.74 -7.17 7.29
N SER A 250 -11.86 -8.14 7.58
CA SER A 250 -11.78 -8.78 8.91
C SER A 250 -10.70 -8.18 9.80
N VAL A 251 -9.60 -7.68 9.23
CA VAL A 251 -8.47 -7.15 10.00
C VAL A 251 -8.10 -5.74 9.59
N VAL A 252 -7.96 -5.42 8.30
CA VAL A 252 -7.49 -4.09 7.89
C VAL A 252 -8.56 -3.02 8.18
N LEU A 253 -9.79 -3.26 7.73
CA LEU A 253 -10.96 -2.40 7.76
C LEU A 253 -12.18 -3.15 8.35
N PRO A 254 -12.13 -3.57 9.64
CA PRO A 254 -13.24 -4.29 10.28
C PRO A 254 -14.56 -3.49 10.25
N ASP A 255 -14.43 -2.17 10.35
CA ASP A 255 -15.54 -1.22 10.42
C ASP A 255 -15.95 -0.65 9.04
N ALA A 256 -15.42 -1.17 7.94
CA ALA A 256 -15.84 -0.73 6.60
C ALA A 256 -17.35 -0.99 6.41
N PRO A 257 -18.13 0.00 5.95
CA PRO A 257 -19.57 -0.15 5.78
C PRO A 257 -19.90 -1.14 4.65
N VAL A 258 -19.01 -1.25 3.65
CA VAL A 258 -19.13 -2.20 2.54
C VAL A 258 -17.95 -3.16 2.57
N LYS A 259 -18.26 -4.43 2.78
CA LYS A 259 -17.31 -5.56 2.76
C LYS A 259 -17.84 -6.64 1.82
N PHE A 260 -17.07 -7.02 0.83
CA PHE A 260 -17.38 -8.15 -0.06
C PHE A 260 -16.48 -9.33 0.24
N TYR A 261 -17.05 -10.53 0.20
CA TYR A 261 -16.29 -11.78 0.22
C TYR A 261 -16.65 -12.60 -1.01
N LEU A 262 -15.70 -12.79 -1.92
CA LEU A 262 -15.94 -13.54 -3.16
C LEU A 262 -15.52 -14.98 -2.98
N GLU A 263 -16.42 -15.90 -3.29
CA GLU A 263 -16.20 -17.35 -3.21
C GLU A 263 -16.38 -17.99 -4.60
N ALA A 264 -15.78 -19.16 -4.78
CA ALA A 264 -16.00 -20.06 -5.90
C ALA A 264 -15.40 -21.44 -5.55
N SER A 265 -15.90 -22.50 -6.18
CA SER A 265 -15.35 -23.85 -5.98
C SER A 265 -13.86 -23.92 -6.35
N GLU A 266 -13.13 -24.87 -5.75
CA GLU A 266 -11.71 -25.10 -6.05
C GLU A 266 -11.48 -25.37 -7.54
N GLU A 267 -12.36 -26.13 -8.18
CA GLU A 267 -12.28 -26.48 -9.60
C GLU A 267 -12.40 -25.23 -10.49
N VAL A 268 -13.40 -24.37 -10.22
CA VAL A 268 -13.58 -23.11 -10.96
C VAL A 268 -12.36 -22.21 -10.80
N ARG A 269 -11.82 -22.12 -9.60
CA ARG A 269 -10.65 -21.28 -9.28
C ARG A 269 -9.38 -21.82 -9.95
N ALA A 270 -9.18 -23.13 -9.97
CA ALA A 270 -8.07 -23.77 -10.67
C ALA A 270 -8.15 -23.57 -12.18
N GLN A 271 -9.34 -23.68 -12.77
CA GLN A 271 -9.55 -23.40 -14.20
C GLN A 271 -9.19 -21.94 -14.55
N ARG A 272 -9.70 -20.98 -13.76
CA ARG A 272 -9.40 -19.54 -13.93
C ARG A 272 -7.90 -19.25 -13.83
N ARG A 273 -7.23 -19.88 -12.87
CA ARG A 273 -5.78 -19.73 -12.68
C ARG A 273 -4.98 -20.32 -13.83
N GLY A 274 -5.36 -21.50 -14.32
CA GLY A 274 -4.74 -22.11 -15.49
C GLY A 274 -4.87 -21.23 -16.73
N ALA A 275 -6.04 -20.61 -16.94
CA ALA A 275 -6.25 -19.65 -18.03
C ALA A 275 -5.34 -18.41 -17.89
N GLN A 276 -5.23 -17.86 -16.68
CA GLN A 276 -4.34 -16.72 -16.40
C GLN A 276 -2.86 -17.04 -16.62
N ALA A 277 -2.41 -18.23 -16.19
CA ALA A 277 -1.04 -18.70 -16.44
C ALA A 277 -0.75 -18.83 -17.94
N ALA A 278 -1.71 -19.33 -18.72
CA ALA A 278 -1.60 -19.44 -20.17
C ALA A 278 -1.49 -18.06 -20.85
N GLU A 279 -2.21 -17.04 -20.38
CA GLU A 279 -2.06 -15.64 -20.85
C GLU A 279 -0.65 -15.09 -20.59
N TRP A 280 0.01 -15.54 -19.51
CA TRP A 280 1.40 -15.18 -19.18
C TRP A 280 2.45 -16.05 -19.89
N GLY A 281 2.03 -16.94 -20.78
CA GLY A 281 2.93 -17.81 -21.53
C GLY A 281 3.44 -19.01 -20.74
N GLU A 282 2.89 -19.27 -19.55
CA GLU A 282 3.20 -20.43 -18.73
C GLU A 282 2.25 -21.59 -19.04
N ARG A 283 2.80 -22.81 -19.14
CA ARG A 283 1.97 -24.02 -19.18
C ARG A 283 1.91 -24.62 -17.80
N GLN A 284 0.74 -24.50 -17.18
CA GLN A 284 0.40 -25.19 -15.94
C GLN A 284 -0.71 -26.20 -16.24
N THR A 285 -0.54 -27.43 -15.77
CA THR A 285 -1.63 -28.43 -15.82
C THR A 285 -2.72 -28.05 -14.81
N ALA A 286 -3.97 -28.49 -15.04
CA ALA A 286 -5.06 -28.28 -14.09
C ALA A 286 -4.70 -28.77 -12.67
N SER A 287 -4.07 -29.95 -12.59
CA SER A 287 -3.63 -30.53 -11.30
C SER A 287 -2.54 -29.71 -10.61
N GLU A 288 -1.66 -29.04 -11.35
CA GLU A 288 -0.67 -28.12 -10.76
C GLU A 288 -1.31 -26.82 -10.27
N ALA A 289 -2.29 -26.28 -11.02
CA ALA A 289 -3.03 -25.10 -10.61
C ALA A 289 -3.87 -25.37 -9.35
N GLU A 290 -4.54 -26.52 -9.27
CA GLU A 290 -5.26 -26.97 -8.07
C GLU A 290 -4.34 -27.06 -6.86
N ARG A 291 -3.18 -27.73 -6.99
CA ARG A 291 -2.21 -27.86 -5.90
C ARG A 291 -1.68 -26.51 -5.43
N ASP A 292 -1.34 -25.62 -6.34
CA ASP A 292 -0.82 -24.28 -6.01
C ASP A 292 -1.89 -23.45 -5.27
N ILE A 293 -3.12 -23.43 -5.77
CA ILE A 293 -4.23 -22.72 -5.12
C ILE A 293 -4.53 -23.31 -3.74
N SER A 294 -4.70 -24.62 -3.65
CA SER A 294 -5.05 -25.30 -2.39
C SER A 294 -3.96 -25.11 -1.33
N GLY A 295 -2.68 -25.17 -1.72
CA GLY A 295 -1.55 -24.88 -0.84
C GLY A 295 -1.59 -23.44 -0.30
N ARG A 296 -1.84 -22.45 -1.18
CA ARG A 296 -1.95 -21.04 -0.79
C ARG A 296 -3.14 -20.80 0.13
N ASP A 297 -4.30 -21.33 -0.20
CA ASP A 297 -5.52 -21.15 0.60
C ASP A 297 -5.38 -21.83 1.97
N THR A 298 -4.70 -22.97 2.05
CA THR A 298 -4.36 -23.63 3.32
C THR A 298 -3.48 -22.72 4.17
N ILE A 299 -2.40 -22.16 3.61
CA ILE A 299 -1.54 -21.22 4.35
C ILE A 299 -2.33 -19.97 4.78
N ASP A 300 -3.12 -19.39 3.88
CA ASP A 300 -3.92 -18.19 4.14
C ASP A 300 -4.97 -18.41 5.23
N SER A 301 -5.60 -19.59 5.29
CA SER A 301 -6.66 -19.91 6.28
C SER A 301 -6.11 -20.43 7.62
N THR A 302 -4.97 -21.13 7.62
CA THR A 302 -4.41 -21.74 8.85
C THR A 302 -3.35 -20.90 9.55
N ARG A 303 -2.87 -19.82 8.93
CA ARG A 303 -1.91 -18.92 9.56
C ARG A 303 -2.44 -18.30 10.85
N ALA A 304 -1.59 -18.23 11.87
CA ALA A 304 -1.94 -17.68 13.18
C ALA A 304 -2.23 -16.17 13.14
N ALA A 305 -1.56 -15.42 12.24
CA ALA A 305 -1.80 -13.99 12.06
C ALA A 305 -2.78 -13.77 10.91
N SER A 306 -3.90 -13.08 11.18
CA SER A 306 -5.00 -12.70 10.26
C SER A 306 -5.41 -13.77 9.22
N PRO A 307 -5.96 -14.90 9.67
CA PRO A 307 -6.41 -15.95 8.76
C PRO A 307 -7.47 -15.43 7.76
N LEU A 308 -7.51 -16.03 6.57
CA LEU A 308 -8.58 -15.85 5.60
C LEU A 308 -9.88 -16.37 6.23
N VAL A 309 -10.78 -15.45 6.53
CA VAL A 309 -12.12 -15.71 7.08
C VAL A 309 -13.11 -14.81 6.38
N VAL A 310 -14.37 -15.22 6.32
CA VAL A 310 -15.46 -14.34 5.91
C VAL A 310 -15.59 -13.24 6.96
N PRO A 311 -15.41 -11.95 6.63
CA PRO A 311 -15.57 -10.88 7.59
C PRO A 311 -17.00 -10.80 8.12
N GLU A 312 -17.17 -10.43 9.39
CA GLU A 312 -18.49 -10.18 9.95
C GLU A 312 -19.21 -9.09 9.15
N GLY A 313 -20.46 -9.36 8.74
CA GLY A 313 -21.25 -8.43 7.93
C GLY A 313 -20.81 -8.29 6.47
N ALA A 314 -19.91 -9.16 5.97
CA ALA A 314 -19.57 -9.18 4.56
C ALA A 314 -20.72 -9.72 3.69
N ILE A 315 -20.89 -9.10 2.52
CA ILE A 315 -21.74 -9.60 1.45
C ILE A 315 -20.96 -10.70 0.72
N VAL A 316 -21.43 -11.94 0.87
CA VAL A 316 -20.82 -13.10 0.20
C VAL A 316 -21.36 -13.18 -1.24
N ILE A 317 -20.47 -13.21 -2.22
CA ILE A 317 -20.81 -13.36 -3.64
C ILE A 317 -20.18 -14.65 -4.15
N ASP A 318 -21.03 -15.63 -4.49
CA ASP A 318 -20.58 -16.84 -5.18
C ASP A 318 -20.37 -16.53 -6.66
N THR A 319 -19.11 -16.56 -7.09
CA THR A 319 -18.70 -16.29 -8.46
C THR A 319 -18.60 -17.56 -9.31
N GLY A 320 -18.93 -18.74 -8.77
CA GLY A 320 -18.92 -20.01 -9.51
C GLY A 320 -19.99 -20.07 -10.60
N GLU A 321 -21.17 -19.51 -10.30
CA GLU A 321 -22.33 -19.51 -11.21
C GLU A 321 -22.58 -18.15 -11.88
N LEU A 322 -21.99 -17.08 -11.35
CA LEU A 322 -22.14 -15.73 -11.88
C LEU A 322 -21.03 -15.40 -12.88
N ASP A 323 -21.43 -14.81 -14.01
CA ASP A 323 -20.50 -14.11 -14.88
C ASP A 323 -20.07 -12.75 -14.26
N ALA A 324 -19.13 -12.08 -14.90
CA ALA A 324 -18.58 -10.83 -14.40
C ALA A 324 -19.65 -9.74 -14.27
N ASP A 325 -20.56 -9.63 -15.24
CA ASP A 325 -21.59 -8.59 -15.26
C ASP A 325 -22.62 -8.80 -14.14
N ALA A 326 -23.06 -10.04 -13.92
CA ALA A 326 -23.97 -10.39 -12.84
C ALA A 326 -23.33 -10.16 -11.46
N MET A 327 -22.07 -10.54 -11.29
CA MET A 327 -21.30 -10.26 -10.07
C MET A 327 -21.21 -8.75 -9.79
N ILE A 328 -20.87 -7.95 -10.81
CA ILE A 328 -20.79 -6.49 -10.69
C ILE A 328 -22.15 -5.91 -10.32
N LYS A 329 -23.23 -6.38 -10.95
CA LYS A 329 -24.59 -5.93 -10.65
C LYS A 329 -24.96 -6.16 -9.18
N VAL A 330 -24.71 -7.36 -8.65
CA VAL A 330 -24.96 -7.68 -7.23
C VAL A 330 -24.19 -6.74 -6.31
N ALA A 331 -22.91 -6.49 -6.60
CA ALA A 331 -22.10 -5.59 -5.79
C ALA A 331 -22.61 -4.14 -5.83
N MET A 332 -23.03 -3.66 -7.00
CA MET A 332 -23.59 -2.31 -7.17
C MET A 332 -24.89 -2.13 -6.39
N GLU A 333 -25.83 -3.08 -6.50
CA GLU A 333 -27.10 -3.05 -5.77
C GLU A 333 -26.87 -3.04 -4.25
N ALA A 334 -25.87 -3.80 -3.78
CA ALA A 334 -25.52 -3.84 -2.37
C ALA A 334 -24.90 -2.52 -1.87
N ILE A 335 -24.02 -1.89 -2.66
CA ILE A 335 -23.47 -0.56 -2.34
C ILE A 335 -24.60 0.46 -2.24
N GLU A 336 -25.48 0.53 -3.24
CA GLU A 336 -26.59 1.48 -3.28
C GLU A 336 -27.52 1.31 -2.07
N ALA A 337 -27.88 0.07 -1.73
CA ALA A 337 -28.72 -0.21 -0.57
C ALA A 337 -28.09 0.19 0.77
N ILE A 338 -26.76 0.21 0.88
CA ILE A 338 -26.04 0.64 2.09
C ILE A 338 -25.96 2.18 2.16
N GLU A 339 -25.68 2.83 1.03
CA GLU A 339 -25.66 4.30 0.94
C GLU A 339 -27.03 4.90 1.28
N GLU A 340 -28.13 4.28 0.81
CA GLU A 340 -29.50 4.70 1.11
C GLU A 340 -29.87 4.57 2.60
N ARG A 341 -29.26 3.64 3.32
CA ARG A 341 -29.49 3.45 4.77
C ARG A 341 -28.66 4.40 5.64
N THR A 342 -27.61 4.96 5.08
CA THR A 342 -26.64 5.81 5.77
C THR A 342 -26.93 7.30 5.56
N THR A 343 -27.79 7.63 4.58
CA THR A 343 -28.30 8.97 4.27
C THR A 343 -29.59 9.28 5.03
#